data_AF-A0A2M6YZD6-F1
#
_entry.id   AF-A0A2M6YZD6-F1
#
_cell.length_a   1.000
_cell.length_b   1.000
_cell.length_c   1.000
_cell.angle_alpha   90.00
_cell.angle_beta   90.00
_cell.angle_gamma   90.00
#
_symmetry.space_group_name_H-M   'P 1'
#
loop_
_entity.id
_entity.type
_entity.pdbx_description
1 polymer ?
#
loop_
_entity_poly.entity_id
_entity_poly.type
_entity_poly.pdbx_seq_one_letter_code
_entity_poly.pdbx_strand_id
1 'polypeptide(L)'
;MKKLLIVAYYFPPSGGPGVQRVLKFIKYLPEFGYQPVVLTVDESAGFPARDESLLKEIPPTVRVVRTKIFEPYDAYRKITGKTAGTPVDVNVIPSKGAKRSVSERIAERIRATFFIPDARIGWYRYAVKAGKRIIADEEIDAIYSSSPPYTTAVIARKLSRWSGRPWLAGFRDPWTGFLSTPDRWLIPRVIDRHLEHRAFRDASAVEVAWRGIAKDALRKYAHLPDEKFHYHPNGFDSADYPDIVRSRNEKFTLTYTGSMYGKRNPSTLLKAIEKLIASGEVDPAKMELRFIGRFGAEVEEMFRSFSHPGALRIIPYLPHAESIVHILSSDALLLVVDDAEGAEEIVPGKVFEYIGAHRPILAFAPHGAVAEILEETRAGCTVPPADVDAAAKAFLEYYRRFLYNDGTFEPASDAIAKYDRQNITRDLAALLDRLTVQPHSR
;
A
#
# COMPACT_ATOMS: atom_id res chain seq x y z
N MET A 1 -14.81 24.70 9.88
CA MET A 1 -14.03 23.50 9.52
C MET A 1 -14.61 22.33 10.28
N LYS A 2 -14.99 21.24 9.61
CA LYS A 2 -15.55 20.04 10.25
C LYS A 2 -14.42 19.26 10.93
N LYS A 3 -14.71 18.49 11.99
CA LYS A 3 -13.70 17.68 12.69
C LYS A 3 -13.89 16.19 12.44
N LEU A 4 -12.81 15.51 12.05
CA LEU A 4 -12.80 14.09 11.73
C LEU A 4 -11.96 13.32 12.76
N LEU A 5 -12.57 12.38 13.48
CA LEU A 5 -11.81 11.45 14.32
C LEU A 5 -11.27 10.31 13.46
N ILE A 6 -9.95 10.19 13.37
CA ILE A 6 -9.27 9.11 12.65
C ILE A 6 -8.78 8.07 13.65
N VAL A 7 -9.35 6.87 13.59
CA VAL A 7 -8.91 5.70 14.38
C VAL A 7 -7.93 4.89 13.55
N ALA A 8 -6.64 5.02 13.84
CA ALA A 8 -5.57 4.34 13.14
C ALA A 8 -4.61 3.72 14.16
N TYR A 9 -4.39 2.41 14.09
CA TYR A 9 -3.48 1.73 15.02
C TYR A 9 -2.01 1.97 14.68
N TYR A 10 -1.67 1.80 13.40
CA TYR A 10 -0.33 2.10 12.89
C TYR A 10 -0.33 3.55 12.40
N PHE A 11 0.35 4.41 13.16
CA PHE A 11 0.52 5.83 12.90
C PHE A 11 1.93 6.23 13.35
N PRO A 12 2.57 7.30 12.80
CA PRO A 12 3.94 7.64 13.17
C PRO A 12 4.12 7.73 14.70
N PRO A 13 5.23 7.22 15.24
CA PRO A 13 6.46 6.80 14.55
C PRO A 13 6.41 5.37 13.99
N SER A 14 5.26 4.68 13.96
CA SER A 14 5.15 3.43 13.17
C SER A 14 5.47 3.75 11.70
N GLY A 15 6.31 2.93 11.08
CA GLY A 15 6.56 2.96 9.64
C GLY A 15 5.68 1.97 8.87
N GLY A 16 5.91 1.89 7.56
CA GLY A 16 5.29 0.91 6.68
C GLY A 16 4.18 1.48 5.78
N PRO A 17 3.77 0.73 4.75
CA PRO A 17 2.92 1.23 3.66
C PRO A 17 1.52 1.65 4.13
N GLY A 18 0.95 0.97 5.13
CA GLY A 18 -0.36 1.33 5.68
C GLY A 18 -0.38 2.67 6.42
N VAL A 19 0.76 3.10 6.96
CA VAL A 19 0.89 4.39 7.68
C VAL A 19 0.86 5.56 6.70
N GLN A 20 1.60 5.42 5.59
CA GLN A 20 1.75 6.45 4.56
C GLN A 20 0.39 6.93 4.03
N ARG A 21 -0.52 5.99 3.72
CA ARG A 21 -1.87 6.32 3.23
C ARG A 21 -2.63 7.25 4.18
N VAL A 22 -2.72 6.86 5.45
CA VAL A 22 -3.50 7.61 6.46
C VAL A 22 -2.84 8.95 6.76
N LEU A 23 -1.51 8.97 6.84
CA LEU A 23 -0.74 10.19 7.08
C LEU A 23 -0.98 11.22 5.97
N LYS A 24 -1.07 10.79 4.70
CA LYS A 24 -1.30 11.70 3.58
C LYS A 24 -2.75 12.18 3.51
N PHE A 25 -3.73 11.38 3.92
CA PHE A 25 -5.08 11.90 4.19
C PHE A 25 -5.06 12.99 5.26
N ILE A 26 -4.36 12.77 6.38
CA ILE A 26 -4.24 13.75 7.46
C ILE A 26 -3.55 15.03 6.99
N LYS A 27 -2.53 14.92 6.13
CA LYS A 27 -1.82 16.06 5.52
C LYS A 27 -2.78 16.95 4.72
N TYR A 28 -3.63 16.35 3.89
CA TYR A 28 -4.43 17.09 2.89
C TYR A 28 -5.88 17.41 3.33
N LEU A 29 -6.47 16.70 4.29
CA LEU A 29 -7.83 16.96 4.77
C LEU A 29 -8.10 18.42 5.18
N PRO A 30 -7.17 19.16 5.82
CA PRO A 30 -7.38 20.57 6.15
C PRO A 30 -7.66 21.48 4.96
N GLU A 31 -7.07 21.18 3.79
CA GLU A 31 -7.31 21.94 2.55
C GLU A 31 -8.75 21.77 2.04
N PHE A 32 -9.41 20.68 2.43
CA PHE A 32 -10.78 20.34 2.07
C PHE A 32 -11.76 20.52 3.23
N GLY A 33 -11.43 21.40 4.19
CA GLY A 33 -12.35 21.82 5.23
C GLY A 33 -12.52 20.85 6.40
N TYR A 34 -11.63 19.86 6.54
CA TYR A 34 -11.62 18.89 7.64
C TYR A 34 -10.39 19.02 8.54
N GLN A 35 -10.61 19.19 9.84
CA GLN A 35 -9.58 19.13 10.87
C GLN A 35 -9.49 17.70 11.42
N PRO A 36 -8.41 16.94 11.15
CA PRO A 36 -8.27 15.60 11.68
C PRO A 36 -7.84 15.61 13.16
N VAL A 37 -8.39 14.69 13.93
CA VAL A 37 -7.95 14.32 15.28
C VAL A 37 -7.64 12.83 15.27
N VAL A 38 -6.42 12.45 15.61
CA VAL A 38 -5.95 11.07 15.48
C VAL A 38 -6.04 10.36 16.83
N LEU A 39 -6.67 9.19 16.85
CA LEU A 39 -6.62 8.25 17.96
C LEU A 39 -5.80 7.03 17.53
N THR A 40 -4.69 6.81 18.23
CA THR A 40 -3.71 5.75 17.93
C THR A 40 -3.18 5.12 19.21
N VAL A 41 -2.43 4.04 19.05
CA VAL A 41 -1.71 3.38 20.16
C VAL A 41 -0.46 4.18 20.55
N ASP A 42 -0.05 4.08 21.82
CA ASP A 42 1.21 4.62 22.33
C ASP A 42 2.37 3.62 22.19
N GLU A 43 3.52 3.96 22.76
CA GLU A 43 4.75 3.14 22.69
C GLU A 43 4.66 1.79 23.41
N SER A 44 3.55 1.50 24.12
CA SER A 44 3.30 0.16 24.66
C SER A 44 3.03 -0.89 23.57
N ALA A 45 2.83 -0.48 22.32
CA ALA A 45 2.68 -1.39 21.18
C ALA A 45 4.01 -1.71 20.50
N GLY A 46 4.18 -2.98 20.11
CA GLY A 46 5.21 -3.36 19.14
C GLY A 46 4.85 -2.91 17.72
N PHE A 47 5.69 -2.04 17.13
CA PHE A 47 5.60 -1.66 15.71
C PHE A 47 6.42 -2.61 14.82
N PRO A 48 5.87 -3.11 13.70
CA PRO A 48 6.66 -3.91 12.74
C PRO A 48 7.84 -3.15 12.14
N ALA A 49 7.67 -1.85 11.94
CA ALA A 49 8.70 -0.92 11.52
C ALA A 49 8.54 0.39 12.31
N ARG A 50 9.65 1.03 12.68
CA ARG A 50 9.66 2.35 13.30
C ARG A 50 10.40 3.32 12.37
N ASP A 51 9.77 4.46 12.09
CA ASP A 51 10.31 5.54 11.27
C ASP A 51 9.91 6.88 11.90
N GLU A 52 10.88 7.53 12.53
CA GLU A 52 10.66 8.81 13.20
C GLU A 52 10.62 9.99 12.22
N SER A 53 11.11 9.82 10.99
CA SER A 53 11.07 10.87 9.98
C SER A 53 9.62 11.25 9.62
N LEU A 54 8.71 10.28 9.68
CA LEU A 54 7.27 10.46 9.42
C LEU A 54 6.57 11.35 10.45
N LEU A 55 7.17 11.59 11.63
CA LEU A 55 6.60 12.54 12.59
C LEU A 55 6.61 13.98 12.04
N LYS A 56 7.57 14.31 11.18
CA LYS A 56 7.69 15.63 10.54
C LYS A 56 6.59 15.88 9.50
N GLU A 57 5.97 14.81 8.99
CA GLU A 57 4.87 14.90 8.03
C GLU A 57 3.51 15.13 8.68
N ILE A 58 3.40 15.03 10.02
CA ILE A 58 2.16 15.34 10.73
C ILE A 58 1.99 16.86 10.78
N PRO A 59 0.91 17.43 10.23
CA PRO A 59 0.71 18.87 10.33
C PRO A 59 0.59 19.33 11.80
N PRO A 60 1.19 20.46 12.20
CA PRO A 60 1.22 20.91 13.60
C PRO A 60 -0.17 21.11 14.24
N THR A 61 -1.20 21.35 13.42
CA THR A 61 -2.58 21.53 13.88
C THR A 61 -3.26 20.21 14.28
N VAL A 62 -2.68 19.06 13.93
CA VAL A 62 -3.30 17.74 14.15
C VAL A 62 -3.05 17.28 15.57
N ARG A 63 -4.15 17.16 16.34
CA ARG A 63 -4.11 16.58 17.68
C ARG A 63 -3.99 15.06 17.58
N VAL A 64 -2.91 14.50 18.13
CA VAL A 64 -2.68 13.04 18.20
C VAL A 64 -2.85 12.56 19.64
N VAL A 65 -3.86 11.73 19.87
CA VAL A 65 -4.13 11.10 21.16
C VAL A 65 -3.65 9.65 21.13
N ARG A 66 -2.64 9.35 21.96
CA ARG A 66 -2.06 8.02 22.07
C ARG A 66 -2.57 7.31 23.32
N THR A 67 -2.86 6.02 23.19
CA THR A 67 -3.42 5.23 24.30
C THR A 67 -2.77 3.86 24.39
N LYS A 68 -2.73 3.32 25.61
CA LYS A 68 -2.13 2.02 25.90
C LYS A 68 -2.84 0.89 25.15
N ILE A 69 -2.10 -0.15 24.82
CA ILE A 69 -2.65 -1.46 24.49
C ILE A 69 -2.34 -2.43 25.64
N PHE A 70 -3.30 -3.28 25.99
CA PHE A 70 -2.96 -4.50 26.72
C PHE A 70 -2.52 -5.53 25.69
N GLU A 71 -1.21 -5.76 25.53
CA GLU A 71 -0.72 -6.78 24.58
C GLU A 71 -1.01 -8.18 25.15
N PRO A 72 -1.95 -8.95 24.56
CA PRO A 72 -2.25 -10.29 25.07
C PRO A 72 -1.05 -11.24 24.91
N TYR A 73 -0.11 -10.90 24.03
CA TYR A 73 1.10 -11.66 23.79
C TYR A 73 2.11 -11.57 24.93
N ASP A 74 2.11 -10.51 25.74
CA ASP A 74 2.98 -10.44 26.93
C ASP A 74 2.54 -11.43 28.01
N ALA A 75 1.23 -11.64 28.16
CA ALA A 75 0.69 -12.71 28.99
C ALA A 75 1.06 -14.10 28.45
N TYR A 76 0.97 -14.30 27.13
CA TYR A 76 1.40 -15.53 26.46
C TYR A 76 2.92 -15.78 26.61
N ARG A 77 3.77 -14.76 26.45
CA ARG A 77 5.23 -14.85 26.65
C ARG A 77 5.59 -15.23 28.07
N LYS A 78 4.92 -14.62 29.07
CA LYS A 78 5.10 -14.97 30.49
C LYS A 78 4.72 -16.43 30.78
N ILE A 79 3.70 -16.96 30.12
CA ILE A 79 3.26 -18.36 30.27
C ILE A 79 4.16 -19.34 29.48
N THR A 80 4.80 -18.90 28.39
CA THR A 80 5.60 -19.77 27.49
C THR A 80 7.11 -19.63 27.64
N GLY A 81 7.60 -18.79 28.57
CA GLY A 81 9.02 -18.65 28.87
C GLY A 81 9.84 -17.96 27.76
N LYS A 82 9.20 -17.33 26.77
CA LYS A 82 9.88 -16.62 25.68
C LYS A 82 10.29 -15.20 26.12
N THR A 83 11.52 -14.79 25.82
CA THR A 83 12.13 -13.53 26.26
C THR A 83 11.38 -12.28 25.78
N ALA A 84 11.36 -11.24 26.60
CA ALA A 84 10.84 -9.93 26.23
C ALA A 84 11.75 -9.28 25.16
N GLY A 85 11.16 -8.69 24.12
CA GLY A 85 11.88 -7.87 23.14
C GLY A 85 12.20 -8.54 21.79
N THR A 86 11.90 -9.82 21.56
CA THR A 86 12.02 -10.38 20.20
C THR A 86 10.90 -9.81 19.31
N PRO A 87 11.19 -9.13 18.19
CA PRO A 87 10.18 -8.73 17.22
C PRO A 87 9.57 -10.02 16.66
N VAL A 88 8.35 -10.33 17.07
CA VAL A 88 7.57 -11.40 16.45
C VAL A 88 6.66 -10.67 15.49
N ASP A 89 7.01 -10.71 14.21
CA ASP A 89 6.16 -10.20 13.17
C ASP A 89 4.91 -11.09 13.09
N VAL A 90 3.84 -10.63 13.75
CA VAL A 90 2.60 -11.40 13.92
C VAL A 90 1.84 -11.57 12.60
N ASN A 91 2.30 -10.86 11.55
CA ASN A 91 1.77 -10.91 10.19
C ASN A 91 2.63 -11.77 9.25
N VAL A 92 3.75 -12.35 9.69
CA VAL A 92 4.47 -13.34 8.88
C VAL A 92 3.69 -14.64 8.92
N ILE A 93 2.94 -14.88 7.85
CA ILE A 93 2.41 -16.19 7.54
C ILE A 93 3.61 -17.10 7.26
N PRO A 94 3.79 -18.19 8.02
CA PRO A 94 4.84 -19.15 7.72
C PRO A 94 4.60 -19.69 6.31
N SER A 95 5.66 -19.77 5.50
CA SER A 95 5.61 -20.41 4.19
C SER A 95 4.91 -21.77 4.28
N LYS A 96 3.99 -22.04 3.34
CA LYS A 96 3.32 -23.34 3.22
C LYS A 96 4.40 -24.42 3.06
N GLY A 97 4.59 -25.28 4.08
CA GLY A 97 5.50 -26.44 4.01
C GLY A 97 6.58 -26.55 5.10
N ALA A 98 6.77 -25.54 5.96
CA ALA A 98 7.72 -25.67 7.07
C ALA A 98 7.24 -26.67 8.14
N LYS A 99 8.10 -27.58 8.61
CA LYS A 99 7.81 -28.51 9.72
C LYS A 99 7.59 -27.69 11.01
N ARG A 100 6.32 -27.50 11.40
CA ARG A 100 5.95 -26.75 12.62
C ARG A 100 6.08 -27.58 13.87
N SER A 101 6.66 -27.00 14.92
CA SER A 101 6.70 -27.58 16.26
C SER A 101 5.29 -27.63 16.91
N VAL A 102 5.09 -28.53 17.87
CA VAL A 102 3.80 -28.67 18.58
C VAL A 102 3.40 -27.39 19.32
N SER A 103 4.38 -26.69 19.90
CA SER A 103 4.16 -25.40 20.59
C SER A 103 3.73 -24.29 19.63
N GLU A 104 4.24 -24.25 18.39
CA GLU A 104 3.79 -23.31 17.36
C GLU A 104 2.35 -23.55 16.94
N ARG A 105 1.92 -24.82 16.79
CA ARG A 105 0.53 -25.17 16.46
C ARG A 105 -0.44 -24.77 17.57
N ILE A 106 -0.05 -24.97 18.83
CA ILE A 106 -0.83 -24.54 19.99
C ILE A 106 -0.92 -23.01 20.04
N ALA A 107 0.20 -22.32 19.82
CA ALA A 107 0.24 -20.85 19.76
C ALA A 107 -0.65 -20.29 18.65
N GLU A 108 -0.60 -20.87 17.44
CA GLU A 108 -1.48 -20.54 16.32
C GLU A 108 -2.95 -20.75 16.69
N ARG A 109 -3.28 -21.87 17.33
CA ARG A 109 -4.67 -22.16 17.72
C ARG A 109 -5.18 -21.21 18.80
N ILE A 110 -4.34 -20.83 19.77
CA ILE A 110 -4.67 -19.80 20.78
C ILE A 110 -4.88 -18.44 20.09
N ARG A 111 -3.96 -18.00 19.23
CA ARG A 111 -4.07 -16.74 18.48
C ARG A 111 -5.34 -16.70 17.62
N ALA A 112 -5.59 -17.76 16.86
CA ALA A 112 -6.77 -17.89 16.01
C ALA A 112 -8.09 -17.93 16.80
N THR A 113 -8.04 -18.28 18.09
CA THR A 113 -9.22 -18.38 18.96
C THR A 113 -9.51 -17.10 19.73
N PHE A 114 -8.50 -16.47 20.35
CA PHE A 114 -8.71 -15.37 21.29
C PHE A 114 -8.50 -13.99 20.68
N PHE A 115 -7.74 -13.88 19.58
CA PHE A 115 -7.43 -12.59 18.96
C PHE A 115 -8.34 -12.36 17.76
N ILE A 116 -9.57 -11.98 18.06
CA ILE A 116 -10.61 -11.66 17.07
C ILE A 116 -10.96 -10.16 17.21
N PRO A 117 -10.87 -9.37 16.14
CA PRO A 117 -10.50 -9.80 14.78
C PRO A 117 -9.01 -9.92 14.54
N ASP A 118 -8.17 -9.42 15.45
CA ASP A 118 -6.72 -9.50 15.37
C ASP A 118 -6.06 -9.31 16.75
N ALA A 119 -4.73 -9.43 16.81
CA ALA A 119 -3.94 -9.30 18.05
C ALA A 119 -4.04 -7.93 18.71
N ARG A 120 -4.56 -6.91 18.00
CA ARG A 120 -4.67 -5.54 18.51
C ARG A 120 -5.97 -5.32 19.29
N ILE A 121 -6.84 -6.34 19.43
CA ILE A 121 -8.10 -6.24 20.19
C ILE A 121 -7.92 -5.75 21.64
N GLY A 122 -6.74 -5.97 22.25
CA GLY A 122 -6.39 -5.42 23.56
C GLY A 122 -6.39 -3.89 23.66
N TRP A 123 -6.35 -3.19 22.51
CA TRP A 123 -6.44 -1.74 22.43
C TRP A 123 -7.88 -1.23 22.60
N TYR A 124 -8.88 -2.07 22.31
CA TYR A 124 -10.29 -1.69 22.21
C TYR A 124 -10.79 -0.90 23.43
N ARG A 125 -10.48 -1.36 24.66
CA ARG A 125 -10.98 -0.72 25.88
C ARG A 125 -10.43 0.70 26.07
N TYR A 126 -9.13 0.89 25.81
CA TYR A 126 -8.47 2.18 25.95
C TYR A 126 -8.88 3.15 24.84
N ALA A 127 -8.90 2.65 23.60
CA ALA A 127 -9.30 3.42 22.43
C ALA A 127 -10.77 3.88 22.51
N VAL A 128 -11.71 3.00 22.88
CA VAL A 128 -13.12 3.39 23.02
C VAL A 128 -13.29 4.42 24.14
N LYS A 129 -12.60 4.27 25.27
CA LYS A 129 -12.67 5.25 26.37
C LYS A 129 -12.16 6.62 25.93
N ALA A 130 -11.00 6.68 25.26
CA ALA A 130 -10.43 7.93 24.76
C ALA A 130 -11.26 8.52 23.62
N GLY A 131 -11.69 7.70 22.66
CA GLY A 131 -12.51 8.13 21.52
C GLY A 131 -13.84 8.75 21.95
N LYS A 132 -14.50 8.23 22.99
CA LYS A 132 -15.70 8.87 23.55
C LYS A 132 -15.42 10.26 24.12
N ARG A 133 -14.29 10.43 24.81
CA ARG A 133 -13.87 11.74 25.33
C ARG A 133 -13.56 12.70 24.19
N ILE A 134 -12.76 12.27 23.21
CA ILE A 134 -12.45 13.08 22.02
C ILE A 134 -13.74 13.53 21.31
N ILE A 135 -14.69 12.61 21.08
CA ILE A 135 -15.94 12.96 20.40
C ILE A 135 -16.75 14.01 21.19
N ALA A 136 -16.77 13.92 22.52
CA ALA A 136 -17.49 14.87 23.37
C ALA A 136 -16.76 16.23 23.47
N ASP A 137 -15.44 16.21 23.72
CA ASP A 137 -14.63 17.40 24.00
C ASP A 137 -14.34 18.21 22.73
N GLU A 138 -14.21 17.54 21.58
CA GLU A 138 -13.84 18.17 20.31
C GLU A 138 -15.04 18.42 19.40
N GLU A 139 -16.25 17.97 19.74
CA GLU A 139 -17.43 18.07 18.85
C GLU A 139 -17.21 17.41 17.48
N ILE A 140 -16.71 16.16 17.48
CA ILE A 140 -16.38 15.42 16.25
C ILE A 140 -17.62 15.25 15.34
N ASP A 141 -17.48 15.57 14.06
CA ASP A 141 -18.54 15.48 13.05
C ASP A 141 -18.65 14.10 12.42
N ALA A 142 -17.52 13.44 12.19
CA ALA A 142 -17.45 12.12 11.56
C ALA A 142 -16.30 11.28 12.10
N ILE A 143 -16.36 9.98 11.87
CA ILE A 143 -15.32 9.02 12.26
C ILE A 143 -14.78 8.33 11.01
N TYR A 144 -13.47 8.20 10.91
CA TYR A 144 -12.79 7.37 9.93
C TYR A 144 -11.97 6.29 10.65
N SER A 145 -11.93 5.06 10.11
CA SER A 145 -11.07 3.99 10.63
C SER A 145 -10.21 3.39 9.54
N SER A 146 -8.95 3.10 9.83
CA SER A 146 -8.02 2.51 8.84
C SER A 146 -7.67 1.06 9.17
N SER A 147 -8.24 0.12 8.41
CA SER A 147 -8.02 -1.32 8.54
C SER A 147 -7.12 -1.89 7.43
N PRO A 148 -6.30 -2.92 7.71
CA PRO A 148 -6.02 -3.51 9.01
C PRO A 148 -5.16 -2.62 9.95
N PRO A 149 -5.11 -2.89 11.27
CA PRO A 149 -5.83 -3.96 11.97
C PRO A 149 -7.33 -3.66 12.02
N TYR A 150 -8.14 -4.72 11.87
CA TYR A 150 -9.61 -4.66 11.84
C TYR A 150 -10.19 -4.28 13.21
N THR A 151 -9.42 -4.39 14.28
CA THR A 151 -9.75 -3.81 15.58
C THR A 151 -10.12 -2.32 15.47
N THR A 152 -9.49 -1.56 14.55
CA THR A 152 -9.84 -0.14 14.32
C THR A 152 -11.29 0.04 13.88
N ALA A 153 -11.78 -0.82 12.98
CA ALA A 153 -13.17 -0.81 12.53
C ALA A 153 -14.12 -1.19 13.67
N VAL A 154 -13.76 -2.17 14.51
CA VAL A 154 -14.56 -2.54 15.69
C VAL A 154 -14.68 -1.38 16.69
N ILE A 155 -13.58 -0.64 16.93
CA ILE A 155 -13.57 0.57 17.76
C ILE A 155 -14.45 1.65 17.15
N ALA A 156 -14.23 2.01 15.88
CA ALA A 156 -14.96 3.08 15.22
C ALA A 156 -16.46 2.78 15.13
N ARG A 157 -16.84 1.53 14.84
CA ARG A 157 -18.23 1.08 14.91
C ARG A 157 -18.86 1.31 16.29
N LYS A 158 -18.14 1.02 17.37
CA LYS A 158 -18.62 1.25 18.74
C LYS A 158 -18.81 2.74 19.03
N LEU A 159 -17.86 3.56 18.59
CA LEU A 159 -17.89 5.01 18.77
C LEU A 159 -19.04 5.64 17.99
N SER A 160 -19.18 5.32 16.71
CA SER A 160 -20.26 5.79 15.82
C SER A 160 -21.64 5.45 16.38
N ARG A 161 -21.87 4.20 16.79
CA ARG A 161 -23.15 3.81 17.40
C ARG A 161 -23.45 4.51 18.72
N TRP A 162 -22.42 4.91 19.46
CA TRP A 162 -22.59 5.61 20.73
C TRP A 162 -22.86 7.10 20.53
N SER A 163 -22.19 7.72 19.57
CA SER A 163 -22.30 9.18 19.32
C SER A 163 -23.34 9.56 18.28
N GLY A 164 -23.81 8.60 17.47
CA GLY A 164 -24.64 8.88 16.29
C GLY A 164 -23.87 9.55 15.15
N ARG A 165 -22.53 9.61 15.20
CA ARG A 165 -21.74 10.24 14.13
C ARG A 165 -21.52 9.27 12.96
N PRO A 166 -21.58 9.75 11.70
CA PRO A 166 -21.31 8.92 10.54
C PRO A 166 -19.92 8.32 10.61
N TRP A 167 -19.79 7.10 10.11
CA TRP A 167 -18.54 6.36 10.09
C TRP A 167 -18.17 5.92 8.67
N LEU A 168 -17.02 6.40 8.20
CA LEU A 168 -16.37 5.95 6.98
C LEU A 168 -15.34 4.86 7.34
N ALA A 169 -15.62 3.62 6.94
CA ALA A 169 -14.75 2.49 7.24
C ALA A 169 -13.74 2.27 6.10
N GLY A 170 -12.47 2.60 6.32
CA GLY A 170 -11.39 2.40 5.35
C GLY A 170 -10.75 1.02 5.45
N PHE A 171 -10.68 0.31 4.32
CA PHE A 171 -10.12 -1.03 4.17
C PHE A 171 -9.03 -1.05 3.11
N ARG A 172 -7.83 -1.47 3.52
CA ARG A 172 -6.69 -1.68 2.62
C ARG A 172 -6.58 -3.12 2.12
N ASP A 173 -7.07 -4.05 2.92
CA ASP A 173 -7.11 -5.49 2.65
C ASP A 173 -8.52 -6.05 2.96
N PRO A 174 -8.95 -7.14 2.30
CA PRO A 174 -10.15 -7.87 2.68
C PRO A 174 -10.01 -8.50 4.08
N TRP A 175 -11.10 -8.46 4.87
CA TRP A 175 -11.05 -8.83 6.29
C TRP A 175 -10.88 -10.31 6.53
N THR A 176 -11.71 -11.18 5.94
CA THR A 176 -11.60 -12.64 6.09
C THR A 176 -11.18 -13.32 4.79
N GLY A 177 -10.47 -14.46 4.88
CA GLY A 177 -10.15 -15.27 3.69
C GLY A 177 -9.15 -14.63 2.72
N PHE A 178 -8.44 -13.59 3.15
CA PHE A 178 -7.36 -12.96 2.39
C PHE A 178 -6.00 -13.54 2.80
N LEU A 179 -4.98 -13.35 1.95
CA LEU A 179 -3.64 -13.91 2.17
C LEU A 179 -3.12 -13.59 3.58
N SER A 180 -3.24 -12.34 4.03
CA SER A 180 -2.74 -11.85 5.34
C SER A 180 -3.56 -12.29 6.57
N THR A 181 -4.67 -13.01 6.37
CA THR A 181 -5.65 -13.30 7.44
C THR A 181 -5.43 -14.69 8.04
N PRO A 182 -5.48 -14.84 9.39
CA PRO A 182 -5.32 -16.16 10.01
C PRO A 182 -6.45 -17.11 9.61
N ASP A 183 -6.14 -18.37 9.27
CA ASP A 183 -7.17 -19.39 9.11
C ASP A 183 -7.76 -19.75 10.48
N ARG A 184 -9.05 -19.44 10.65
CA ARG A 184 -9.79 -19.65 11.90
C ARG A 184 -10.60 -20.93 11.83
N TRP A 185 -10.69 -21.65 12.94
CA TRP A 185 -11.55 -22.83 13.08
C TRP A 185 -12.97 -22.46 13.54
N LEU A 186 -13.96 -23.29 13.19
CA LEU A 186 -15.34 -23.31 13.68
C LEU A 186 -15.88 -21.98 14.27
N ILE A 187 -15.86 -21.84 15.60
CA ILE A 187 -16.51 -20.74 16.33
C ILE A 187 -15.79 -19.40 16.10
N PRO A 188 -14.45 -19.27 16.28
CA PRO A 188 -13.74 -18.05 15.92
C PRO A 188 -13.99 -17.55 14.50
N ARG A 189 -14.14 -18.47 13.53
CA ARG A 189 -14.47 -18.12 12.14
C ARG A 189 -15.85 -17.46 12.04
N VAL A 190 -16.84 -17.95 12.78
CA VAL A 190 -18.19 -17.36 12.81
C VAL A 190 -18.17 -15.98 13.45
N ILE A 191 -17.46 -15.81 14.57
CA ILE A 191 -17.34 -14.50 15.24
C ILE A 191 -16.66 -13.49 14.33
N ASP A 192 -15.55 -13.85 13.70
CA ASP A 192 -14.78 -12.94 12.84
C ASP A 192 -15.60 -12.52 11.60
N ARG A 193 -16.28 -13.48 10.95
CA ARG A 193 -17.21 -13.20 9.85
C ARG A 193 -18.39 -12.33 10.30
N HIS A 194 -18.85 -12.50 11.53
CA HIS A 194 -19.90 -11.64 12.09
C HIS A 194 -19.39 -10.21 12.30
N LEU A 195 -18.17 -10.02 12.81
CA LEU A 195 -17.57 -8.69 12.96
C LEU A 195 -17.34 -8.02 11.60
N GLU A 196 -16.82 -8.75 10.62
CA GLU A 196 -16.66 -8.30 9.23
C GLU A 196 -18.00 -7.82 8.66
N HIS A 197 -19.03 -8.67 8.73
CA HIS A 197 -20.37 -8.32 8.26
C HIS A 197 -20.91 -7.06 8.95
N ARG A 198 -20.78 -6.99 10.28
CA ARG A 198 -21.24 -5.85 11.08
C ARG A 198 -20.49 -4.57 10.76
N ALA A 199 -19.21 -4.64 10.39
CA ALA A 199 -18.46 -3.48 9.96
C ALA A 199 -18.98 -2.93 8.63
N PHE A 200 -19.11 -3.77 7.60
CA PHE A 200 -19.64 -3.33 6.31
C PHE A 200 -21.11 -2.88 6.40
N ARG A 201 -21.93 -3.58 7.18
CA ARG A 201 -23.34 -3.25 7.33
C ARG A 201 -23.57 -1.97 8.13
N ASP A 202 -22.83 -1.74 9.22
CA ASP A 202 -23.10 -0.60 10.11
C ASP A 202 -22.31 0.68 9.76
N ALA A 203 -21.25 0.60 8.94
CA ALA A 203 -20.60 1.79 8.42
C ALA A 203 -21.58 2.67 7.63
N SER A 204 -21.40 3.98 7.62
CA SER A 204 -22.19 4.87 6.75
C SER A 204 -21.74 4.72 5.29
N ALA A 205 -20.43 4.53 5.09
CA ALA A 205 -19.82 4.18 3.82
C ALA A 205 -18.54 3.37 4.06
N VAL A 206 -18.08 2.65 3.05
CA VAL A 206 -16.87 1.82 3.09
C VAL A 206 -15.90 2.35 2.05
N GLU A 207 -14.75 2.84 2.48
CA GLU A 207 -13.64 3.18 1.60
C GLU A 207 -12.77 1.94 1.37
N VAL A 208 -12.42 1.66 0.12
CA VAL A 208 -11.59 0.51 -0.25
C VAL A 208 -10.38 0.95 -1.07
N ALA A 209 -9.19 0.44 -0.70
CA ALA A 209 -7.94 0.76 -1.38
C ALA A 209 -7.81 0.12 -2.78
N TRP A 210 -8.62 -0.90 -3.07
CA TRP A 210 -8.72 -1.57 -4.37
C TRP A 210 -10.07 -2.25 -4.54
N ARG A 211 -10.53 -2.37 -5.80
CA ARG A 211 -11.90 -2.80 -6.14
C ARG A 211 -12.22 -4.23 -5.68
N GLY A 212 -11.24 -5.12 -5.59
CA GLY A 212 -11.50 -6.49 -5.19
C GLY A 212 -11.89 -6.64 -3.71
N ILE A 213 -11.60 -5.67 -2.84
CA ILE A 213 -12.15 -5.65 -1.47
C ILE A 213 -13.68 -5.52 -1.52
N ALA A 214 -14.20 -4.61 -2.36
CA ALA A 214 -15.64 -4.44 -2.53
C ALA A 214 -16.26 -5.69 -3.19
N LYS A 215 -15.64 -6.22 -4.25
CA LYS A 215 -16.09 -7.47 -4.91
C LYS A 215 -16.13 -8.64 -3.91
N ASP A 216 -15.12 -8.78 -3.07
CA ASP A 216 -15.06 -9.82 -2.03
C ASP A 216 -16.17 -9.65 -0.98
N ALA A 217 -16.37 -8.43 -0.48
CA ALA A 217 -17.42 -8.11 0.47
C ALA A 217 -18.82 -8.39 -0.11
N LEU A 218 -19.11 -7.94 -1.34
CA LEU A 218 -20.39 -8.14 -2.01
C LEU A 218 -20.63 -9.61 -2.37
N ARG A 219 -19.59 -10.35 -2.76
CA ARG A 219 -19.68 -11.81 -2.96
C ARG A 219 -20.06 -12.52 -1.67
N LYS A 220 -19.49 -12.14 -0.52
CA LYS A 220 -19.80 -12.73 0.79
C LYS A 220 -21.16 -12.27 1.34
N TYR A 221 -21.57 -11.04 1.02
CA TYR A 221 -22.73 -10.36 1.60
C TYR A 221 -23.55 -9.65 0.53
N ALA A 222 -24.14 -10.40 -0.39
CA ALA A 222 -24.84 -9.89 -1.58
C ALA A 222 -26.06 -8.97 -1.31
N HIS A 223 -26.53 -8.89 -0.06
CA HIS A 223 -27.60 -7.98 0.35
C HIS A 223 -27.10 -6.57 0.70
N LEU A 224 -25.78 -6.35 0.74
CA LEU A 224 -25.22 -5.02 0.97
C LEU A 224 -25.32 -4.20 -0.33
N PRO A 225 -25.67 -2.91 -0.24
CA PRO A 225 -25.70 -2.01 -1.39
C PRO A 225 -24.29 -1.79 -1.96
N ASP A 226 -24.14 -1.85 -3.28
CA ASP A 226 -22.87 -1.60 -3.99
C ASP A 226 -22.43 -0.13 -3.84
N GLU A 227 -23.39 0.80 -3.85
CA GLU A 227 -23.16 2.24 -3.72
C GLU A 227 -22.51 2.66 -2.39
N LYS A 228 -22.45 1.74 -1.42
CA LYS A 228 -21.78 1.93 -0.13
C LYS A 228 -20.26 1.82 -0.23
N PHE A 229 -19.74 1.16 -1.26
CA PHE A 229 -18.32 0.91 -1.44
C PHE A 229 -17.71 1.96 -2.36
N HIS A 230 -16.77 2.73 -1.83
CA HIS A 230 -16.09 3.81 -2.55
C HIS A 230 -14.62 3.49 -2.72
N TYR A 231 -14.21 3.35 -3.97
CA TYR A 231 -12.82 3.08 -4.33
C TYR A 231 -11.99 4.36 -4.24
N HIS A 232 -10.99 4.35 -3.36
CA HIS A 232 -9.95 5.35 -3.28
C HIS A 232 -8.62 4.60 -3.37
N PRO A 233 -7.89 4.64 -4.49
CA PRO A 233 -6.67 3.84 -4.65
C PRO A 233 -5.56 4.30 -3.70
N ASN A 234 -4.51 3.49 -3.56
CA ASN A 234 -3.20 4.04 -3.20
C ASN A 234 -2.73 5.02 -4.28
N GLY A 235 -1.74 5.85 -3.94
CA GLY A 235 -1.38 6.97 -4.79
C GLY A 235 0.03 7.48 -4.53
N PHE A 236 0.46 8.38 -5.39
CA PHE A 236 1.68 9.17 -5.25
C PHE A 236 1.37 10.52 -4.60
N ASP A 237 2.39 11.21 -4.11
CA ASP A 237 2.25 12.57 -3.59
C ASP A 237 3.04 13.51 -4.51
N SER A 238 2.35 14.40 -5.23
CA SER A 238 3.05 15.35 -6.12
C SER A 238 4.06 16.23 -5.36
N ALA A 239 3.81 16.50 -4.08
CA ALA A 239 4.71 17.29 -3.25
C ALA A 239 6.04 16.58 -2.93
N ASP A 240 6.14 15.27 -3.18
CA ASP A 240 7.39 14.52 -3.01
C ASP A 240 8.31 14.67 -4.25
N TYR A 241 7.80 15.18 -5.40
CA TYR A 241 8.62 15.42 -6.59
C TYR A 241 9.35 16.76 -6.51
N PRO A 242 10.70 16.77 -6.60
CA PRO A 242 11.44 18.00 -6.71
C PRO A 242 11.23 18.66 -8.08
N ASP A 243 11.26 19.99 -8.11
CA ASP A 243 11.37 20.74 -9.35
C ASP A 243 12.72 20.49 -10.00
N ILE A 244 12.73 19.71 -11.08
CA ILE A 244 13.93 19.45 -11.87
C ILE A 244 13.77 19.99 -13.29
N VAL A 245 14.81 20.67 -13.77
CA VAL A 245 14.91 21.01 -15.19
C VAL A 245 15.24 19.73 -15.95
N ARG A 246 14.27 19.25 -16.71
CA ARG A 246 14.44 18.04 -17.52
C ARG A 246 15.33 18.35 -18.71
N SER A 247 16.45 17.63 -18.82
CA SER A 247 17.27 17.60 -20.03
C SER A 247 17.17 16.23 -20.69
N ARG A 248 17.42 16.17 -22.01
CA ARG A 248 17.47 14.90 -22.74
C ARG A 248 18.75 14.16 -22.31
N ASN A 249 18.63 12.88 -22.01
CA ASN A 249 19.79 12.04 -21.74
C ASN A 249 20.60 11.78 -23.02
N GLU A 250 21.91 11.54 -22.87
CA GLU A 250 22.77 11.12 -23.98
C GLU A 250 22.52 9.66 -24.39
N LYS A 251 22.07 8.84 -23.44
CA LYS A 251 21.75 7.42 -23.61
C LYS A 251 20.32 7.15 -23.18
N PHE A 252 19.68 6.17 -23.82
CA PHE A 252 18.38 5.69 -23.37
C PHE A 252 18.50 5.11 -21.96
N THR A 253 17.88 5.77 -20.98
CA THR A 253 18.01 5.42 -19.57
C THR A 253 16.73 4.75 -19.08
N LEU A 254 16.82 3.45 -18.75
CA LEU A 254 15.74 2.66 -18.14
C LEU A 254 16.05 2.42 -16.66
N THR A 255 15.23 2.96 -15.75
CA THR A 255 15.50 2.88 -14.30
C THR A 255 14.54 1.97 -13.56
N TYR A 256 15.09 1.14 -12.68
CA TYR A 256 14.39 0.44 -11.61
C TYR A 256 14.81 0.99 -10.25
N THR A 257 13.85 1.34 -9.39
CA THR A 257 14.12 1.68 -7.98
C THR A 257 13.54 0.64 -7.02
N GLY A 258 14.19 0.44 -5.88
CA GLY A 258 13.75 -0.42 -4.79
C GLY A 258 14.49 -1.75 -4.74
N SER A 259 14.02 -2.66 -3.88
CA SER A 259 14.70 -3.95 -3.72
C SER A 259 14.25 -4.98 -4.73
N MET A 260 15.06 -6.00 -5.02
CA MET A 260 14.75 -7.06 -5.99
C MET A 260 15.38 -8.37 -5.52
N TYR A 261 14.56 -9.42 -5.40
CA TYR A 261 14.94 -10.71 -4.80
C TYR A 261 14.10 -11.85 -5.40
N GLY A 262 14.68 -13.05 -5.49
CA GLY A 262 14.01 -14.28 -5.87
C GLY A 262 13.34 -14.19 -7.24
N LYS A 263 12.01 -14.37 -7.25
CA LYS A 263 11.20 -14.38 -8.48
C LYS A 263 11.03 -13.00 -9.11
N ARG A 264 11.05 -11.93 -8.32
CA ARG A 264 11.17 -10.57 -8.84
C ARG A 264 12.62 -10.32 -9.20
N ASN A 265 12.96 -10.52 -10.47
CA ASN A 265 14.31 -10.35 -11.02
C ASN A 265 14.24 -9.81 -12.47
N PRO A 266 15.36 -9.32 -13.04
CA PRO A 266 15.37 -8.71 -14.36
C PRO A 266 15.73 -9.70 -15.47
N SER A 267 15.68 -11.01 -15.23
CA SER A 267 16.22 -12.02 -16.17
C SER A 267 15.59 -11.94 -17.55
N THR A 268 14.26 -11.82 -17.65
CA THR A 268 13.54 -11.72 -18.93
C THR A 268 13.95 -10.47 -19.70
N LEU A 269 14.09 -9.33 -19.02
CA LEU A 269 14.56 -8.08 -19.63
C LEU A 269 15.99 -8.23 -20.14
N LEU A 270 16.92 -8.73 -19.32
CA LEU A 270 18.32 -8.86 -19.71
C LEU A 270 18.46 -9.80 -20.93
N LYS A 271 17.75 -10.94 -20.94
CA LYS A 271 17.73 -11.86 -22.10
C LYS A 271 17.17 -11.21 -23.36
N ALA A 272 16.11 -10.42 -23.22
CA ALA A 272 15.51 -9.70 -24.34
C ALA A 272 16.49 -8.68 -24.95
N ILE A 273 17.22 -7.95 -24.10
CA ILE A 273 18.23 -6.98 -24.52
C ILE A 273 19.42 -7.67 -25.19
N GLU A 274 19.94 -8.77 -24.62
CA GLU A 274 20.98 -9.58 -25.26
C GLU A 274 20.58 -10.04 -26.66
N LYS A 275 19.33 -10.48 -26.83
CA LYS A 275 18.78 -10.87 -28.14
C LYS A 275 18.78 -9.70 -29.13
N LEU A 276 18.37 -8.51 -28.71
CA LEU A 276 18.32 -7.30 -29.55
C LEU A 276 19.72 -6.77 -29.91
N ILE A 277 20.69 -6.93 -29.02
CA ILE A 277 22.09 -6.57 -29.30
C ILE A 277 22.67 -7.56 -30.32
N ALA A 278 22.42 -8.86 -30.14
CA ALA A 278 22.86 -9.89 -31.08
C ALA A 278 22.25 -9.72 -32.49
N SER A 279 21.02 -9.19 -32.60
CA SER A 279 20.39 -8.86 -33.89
C SER A 279 20.83 -7.50 -34.47
N GLY A 280 21.60 -6.70 -33.72
CA GLY A 280 22.04 -5.36 -34.15
C GLY A 280 20.95 -4.28 -34.06
N GLU A 281 19.82 -4.56 -33.40
CA GLU A 281 18.71 -3.63 -33.25
C GLU A 281 18.90 -2.64 -32.09
N VAL A 282 19.75 -3.01 -31.12
CA VAL A 282 20.12 -2.19 -29.96
C VAL A 282 21.63 -2.05 -29.89
N ASP A 283 22.10 -0.81 -29.81
CA ASP A 283 23.50 -0.50 -29.51
C ASP A 283 23.68 -0.33 -27.99
N PRO A 284 24.43 -1.22 -27.32
CA PRO A 284 24.63 -1.13 -25.87
C PRO A 284 25.36 0.15 -25.44
N ALA A 285 26.12 0.81 -26.33
CA ALA A 285 26.77 2.07 -26.01
C ALA A 285 25.78 3.24 -25.86
N LYS A 286 24.57 3.10 -26.41
CA LYS A 286 23.51 4.13 -26.41
C LYS A 286 22.41 3.89 -25.38
N MET A 287 22.61 2.98 -24.43
CA MET A 287 21.66 2.72 -23.35
C MET A 287 22.35 2.67 -21.97
N GLU A 288 21.57 2.94 -20.93
CA GLU A 288 21.92 2.71 -19.53
C GLU A 288 20.73 2.05 -18.81
N LEU A 289 20.94 0.85 -18.26
CA LEU A 289 20.02 0.19 -17.36
C LEU A 289 20.44 0.50 -15.94
N ARG A 290 19.61 1.29 -15.24
CA ARG A 290 19.92 1.79 -13.90
C ARG A 290 19.12 1.03 -12.86
N PHE A 291 19.81 0.29 -12.00
CA PHE A 291 19.22 -0.46 -10.90
C PHE A 291 19.60 0.18 -9.57
N ILE A 292 18.64 0.79 -8.88
CA ILE A 292 18.85 1.54 -7.63
C ILE A 292 18.17 0.83 -6.47
N GLY A 293 18.95 0.32 -5.51
CA GLY A 293 18.40 -0.28 -4.31
C GLY A 293 19.22 -1.44 -3.75
N ARG A 294 18.51 -2.45 -3.25
CA ARG A 294 19.12 -3.65 -2.64
C ARG A 294 18.77 -4.88 -3.47
N PHE A 295 19.76 -5.68 -3.80
CA PHE A 295 19.63 -6.81 -4.70
C PHE A 295 20.04 -8.10 -3.99
N GLY A 296 19.34 -9.19 -4.28
CA GLY A 296 19.75 -10.53 -3.82
C GLY A 296 20.96 -11.04 -4.60
N ALA A 297 21.68 -11.99 -4.02
CA ALA A 297 22.87 -12.58 -4.64
C ALA A 297 22.58 -13.16 -6.04
N GLU A 298 21.38 -13.72 -6.22
CA GLU A 298 20.89 -14.23 -7.50
C GLU A 298 20.70 -13.14 -8.55
N VAL A 299 20.27 -11.94 -8.15
CA VAL A 299 20.12 -10.79 -9.04
C VAL A 299 21.49 -10.18 -9.36
N GLU A 300 22.38 -10.11 -8.37
CA GLU A 300 23.76 -9.67 -8.57
C GLU A 300 24.53 -10.59 -9.54
N GLU A 301 24.30 -11.89 -9.49
CA GLU A 301 24.87 -12.83 -10.47
C GLU A 301 24.35 -12.58 -11.88
N MET A 302 23.06 -12.27 -12.03
CA MET A 302 22.49 -11.89 -13.34
C MET A 302 23.13 -10.61 -13.88
N PHE A 303 23.42 -9.63 -13.03
CA PHE A 303 24.15 -8.42 -13.44
C PHE A 303 25.59 -8.73 -13.86
N ARG A 304 26.28 -9.61 -13.13
CA ARG A 304 27.66 -10.04 -13.47
C ARG A 304 27.71 -10.86 -14.77
N SER A 305 26.65 -11.61 -15.06
CA SER A 305 26.55 -12.46 -16.25
C SER A 305 26.09 -11.72 -17.51
N PHE A 306 25.68 -10.46 -17.40
CA PHE A 306 25.26 -9.66 -18.55
C PHE A 306 26.48 -9.25 -19.39
N SER A 307 26.44 -9.49 -20.70
CA SER A 307 27.60 -9.38 -21.60
C SER A 307 28.06 -7.94 -21.82
N HIS A 308 27.25 -6.96 -21.42
CA HIS A 308 27.49 -5.53 -21.66
C HIS A 308 27.52 -4.74 -20.35
N PRO A 309 28.53 -4.95 -19.47
CA PRO A 309 28.60 -4.28 -18.17
C PRO A 309 28.64 -2.74 -18.27
N GLY A 310 29.14 -2.19 -19.39
CA GLY A 310 29.14 -0.73 -19.63
C GLY A 310 27.75 -0.11 -19.84
N ALA A 311 26.72 -0.94 -20.04
CA ALA A 311 25.33 -0.51 -20.09
C ALA A 311 24.61 -0.67 -18.75
N LEU A 312 25.23 -1.28 -17.73
CA LEU A 312 24.64 -1.45 -16.40
C LEU A 312 25.16 -0.39 -15.41
N ARG A 313 24.23 0.26 -14.70
CA ARG A 313 24.51 1.17 -13.59
C ARG A 313 23.81 0.65 -12.34
N ILE A 314 24.57 0.05 -11.42
CA ILE A 314 24.04 -0.42 -10.13
C ILE A 314 24.35 0.63 -9.07
N ILE A 315 23.31 1.17 -8.44
CA ILE A 315 23.41 2.15 -7.36
C ILE A 315 22.85 1.49 -6.09
N PRO A 316 23.54 1.57 -4.94
CA PRO A 316 23.02 1.01 -3.69
C PRO A 316 21.76 1.77 -3.24
N TYR A 317 21.23 1.39 -2.08
CA TYR A 317 20.10 2.07 -1.47
C TYR A 317 20.31 3.60 -1.40
N LEU A 318 19.33 4.35 -1.92
CA LEU A 318 19.24 5.79 -1.79
C LEU A 318 18.03 6.18 -0.93
N PRO A 319 18.10 7.31 -0.20
CA PRO A 319 16.93 7.94 0.37
C PRO A 319 15.85 8.20 -0.69
N HIS A 320 14.58 8.17 -0.27
CA HIS A 320 13.44 8.26 -1.19
C HIS A 320 13.50 9.52 -2.09
N ALA A 321 13.77 10.70 -1.52
CA ALA A 321 13.87 11.95 -2.28
C ALA A 321 14.96 11.90 -3.37
N GLU A 322 16.12 11.29 -3.10
CA GLU A 322 17.18 11.12 -4.09
C GLU A 322 16.79 10.12 -5.18
N SER A 323 16.09 9.04 -4.80
CA SER A 323 15.60 8.05 -5.77
C SER A 323 14.60 8.65 -6.76
N ILE A 324 13.77 9.61 -6.32
CA ILE A 324 12.81 10.31 -7.19
C ILE A 324 13.52 11.11 -8.29
N VAL A 325 14.67 11.73 -8.00
CA VAL A 325 15.46 12.46 -9.02
C VAL A 325 15.89 11.51 -10.14
N HIS A 326 16.28 10.28 -9.81
CA HIS A 326 16.61 9.27 -10.81
C HIS A 326 15.40 8.80 -11.62
N ILE A 327 14.24 8.66 -10.99
CA ILE A 327 12.97 8.33 -11.67
C ILE A 327 12.64 9.44 -12.68
N LEU A 328 12.62 10.69 -12.24
CA LEU A 328 12.24 11.83 -13.09
C LEU A 328 13.24 12.10 -14.21
N SER A 329 14.53 11.79 -14.02
CA SER A 329 15.58 11.93 -15.05
C SER A 329 15.67 10.76 -16.03
N SER A 330 14.86 9.71 -15.89
CA SER A 330 14.90 8.55 -16.80
C SER A 330 14.08 8.76 -18.07
N ASP A 331 14.43 8.04 -19.13
CA ASP A 331 13.63 8.03 -20.37
C ASP A 331 12.47 7.04 -20.27
N ALA A 332 12.67 5.95 -19.53
CA ALA A 332 11.64 4.97 -19.19
C ALA A 332 11.87 4.39 -17.78
N LEU A 333 10.84 3.77 -17.22
CA LEU A 333 10.88 3.15 -15.90
C LEU A 333 10.58 1.66 -16.00
N LEU A 334 11.33 0.85 -15.25
CA LEU A 334 11.15 -0.59 -15.16
C LEU A 334 10.36 -0.92 -13.90
N LEU A 335 9.21 -1.56 -14.08
CA LEU A 335 8.43 -2.17 -13.00
C LEU A 335 8.51 -3.69 -13.12
N VAL A 336 8.80 -4.38 -12.02
CA VAL A 336 8.79 -5.84 -11.96
C VAL A 336 7.91 -6.26 -10.79
N VAL A 337 6.85 -6.99 -11.10
CA VAL A 337 5.88 -7.53 -10.13
C VAL A 337 6.19 -9.01 -9.90
N ASP A 338 5.99 -9.49 -8.68
CA ASP A 338 6.16 -10.91 -8.36
C ASP A 338 5.20 -11.77 -9.18
N ASP A 339 5.71 -12.87 -9.74
CA ASP A 339 4.91 -13.89 -10.42
C ASP A 339 4.48 -14.96 -9.40
N ALA A 340 3.38 -14.68 -8.71
CA ALA A 340 2.77 -15.54 -7.71
C ALA A 340 1.25 -15.59 -7.89
N GLU A 341 0.63 -16.68 -7.45
CA GLU A 341 -0.83 -16.84 -7.46
C GLU A 341 -1.50 -15.67 -6.71
N GLY A 342 -2.41 -14.98 -7.38
CA GLY A 342 -3.08 -13.77 -6.86
C GLY A 342 -2.31 -12.45 -7.04
N ALA A 343 -1.12 -12.46 -7.65
CA ALA A 343 -0.36 -11.22 -7.93
C ALA A 343 -1.09 -10.28 -8.90
N GLU A 344 -2.00 -10.81 -9.72
CA GLU A 344 -2.90 -10.08 -10.62
C GLU A 344 -3.75 -9.04 -9.88
N GLU A 345 -4.05 -9.27 -8.59
CA GLU A 345 -4.85 -8.36 -7.75
C GLU A 345 -3.97 -7.38 -6.94
N ILE A 346 -2.65 -7.59 -6.90
CA ILE A 346 -1.73 -6.80 -6.08
C ILE A 346 -1.23 -5.62 -6.89
N VAL A 347 -1.46 -4.41 -6.38
CA VAL A 347 -0.91 -3.17 -6.94
C VAL A 347 0.22 -2.65 -6.06
N PRO A 348 1.50 -2.79 -6.47
CA PRO A 348 2.62 -2.28 -5.70
C PRO A 348 2.59 -0.75 -5.63
N GLY A 349 2.95 -0.16 -4.48
CA GLY A 349 2.96 1.30 -4.31
C GLY A 349 3.78 2.06 -5.37
N LYS A 350 4.84 1.42 -5.89
CA LYS A 350 5.74 1.96 -6.89
C LYS A 350 5.07 2.30 -8.23
N VAL A 351 3.99 1.59 -8.61
CA VAL A 351 3.29 1.93 -9.85
C VAL A 351 2.76 3.36 -9.79
N PHE A 352 2.27 3.80 -8.62
CA PHE A 352 1.73 5.14 -8.44
C PHE A 352 2.83 6.20 -8.54
N GLU A 353 3.98 5.98 -7.89
CA GLU A 353 5.14 6.89 -8.00
C GLU A 353 5.63 7.03 -9.44
N TYR A 354 5.59 5.93 -10.21
CA TYR A 354 6.04 5.93 -11.60
C TYR A 354 5.06 6.65 -12.53
N ILE A 355 3.75 6.43 -12.39
CA ILE A 355 2.77 7.18 -13.20
C ILE A 355 2.84 8.67 -12.88
N GLY A 356 3.03 9.05 -11.61
CA GLY A 356 3.20 10.45 -11.20
C GLY A 356 4.49 11.10 -11.73
N ALA A 357 5.49 10.31 -12.12
CA ALA A 357 6.68 10.82 -12.80
C ALA A 357 6.45 11.20 -14.27
N HIS A 358 5.32 10.78 -14.86
CA HIS A 358 4.99 10.98 -16.27
C HIS A 358 6.09 10.46 -17.20
N ARG A 359 6.62 9.27 -16.90
CA ARG A 359 7.58 8.54 -17.74
C ARG A 359 6.96 7.22 -18.22
N PRO A 360 7.29 6.74 -19.43
CA PRO A 360 6.79 5.46 -19.91
C PRO A 360 7.27 4.33 -19.02
N ILE A 361 6.36 3.42 -18.67
CA ILE A 361 6.62 2.29 -17.77
C ILE A 361 6.64 0.99 -18.58
N LEU A 362 7.75 0.28 -18.53
CA LEU A 362 7.84 -1.10 -18.98
C LEU A 362 7.61 -2.00 -17.76
N ALA A 363 6.44 -2.61 -17.66
CA ALA A 363 6.05 -3.43 -16.52
C ALA A 363 6.09 -4.93 -16.84
N PHE A 364 6.90 -5.68 -16.11
CA PHE A 364 6.85 -7.15 -16.09
C PHE A 364 5.85 -7.57 -15.03
N ALA A 365 4.64 -7.89 -15.46
CA ALA A 365 3.52 -8.19 -14.56
C ALA A 365 2.52 -9.14 -15.25
N PRO A 366 1.85 -10.02 -14.49
CA PRO A 366 0.69 -10.74 -15.03
C PRO A 366 -0.42 -9.74 -15.40
N HIS A 367 -1.29 -10.13 -16.32
CA HIS A 367 -2.45 -9.32 -16.68
C HIS A 367 -3.37 -9.17 -15.45
N GLY A 368 -3.70 -7.93 -15.09
CA GLY A 368 -4.46 -7.65 -13.86
C GLY A 368 -4.44 -6.18 -13.51
N ALA A 369 -4.53 -5.86 -12.21
CA ALA A 369 -4.73 -4.50 -11.71
C ALA A 369 -3.62 -3.51 -12.13
N VAL A 370 -2.37 -3.97 -12.29
CA VAL A 370 -1.28 -3.10 -12.81
C VAL A 370 -1.49 -2.79 -14.30
N ALA A 371 -1.91 -3.76 -15.11
CA ALA A 371 -2.21 -3.54 -16.52
C ALA A 371 -3.35 -2.54 -16.70
N GLU A 372 -4.45 -2.73 -15.96
CA GLU A 372 -5.60 -1.82 -15.97
C GLU A 372 -5.21 -0.37 -15.66
N ILE A 373 -4.34 -0.15 -14.66
CA ILE A 373 -3.83 1.19 -14.31
C ILE A 373 -2.98 1.78 -15.44
N LEU A 374 -2.07 1.00 -16.03
CA LEU A 374 -1.20 1.49 -17.11
C LEU A 374 -1.98 1.81 -18.38
N GLU A 375 -3.03 1.05 -18.68
CA GLU A 375 -3.96 1.29 -19.79
C GLU A 375 -4.80 2.55 -19.54
N GLU A 376 -5.43 2.67 -18.36
CA GLU A 376 -6.24 3.86 -17.98
C GLU A 376 -5.40 5.14 -18.05
N THR A 377 -4.17 5.08 -17.56
CA THR A 377 -3.26 6.24 -17.51
C THR A 377 -2.47 6.46 -18.79
N ARG A 378 -2.52 5.53 -19.76
CA ARG A 378 -1.61 5.50 -20.93
C ARG A 378 -0.14 5.70 -20.55
N ALA A 379 0.26 5.24 -19.36
CA ALA A 379 1.57 5.52 -18.78
C ALA A 379 2.63 4.49 -19.15
N GLY A 380 2.28 3.43 -19.90
CA GLY A 380 3.23 2.39 -20.25
C GLY A 380 2.58 1.15 -20.84
N CYS A 381 3.30 0.03 -20.82
CA CYS A 381 2.80 -1.27 -21.24
C CYS A 381 3.19 -2.37 -20.24
N THR A 382 2.44 -3.47 -20.28
CA THR A 382 2.75 -4.70 -19.54
C THR A 382 3.28 -5.79 -20.44
N VAL A 383 4.26 -6.52 -19.96
CA VAL A 383 4.83 -7.72 -20.56
C VAL A 383 4.63 -8.89 -19.60
N PRO A 384 4.11 -10.04 -20.07
CA PRO A 384 3.98 -11.23 -19.24
C PRO A 384 5.32 -11.66 -18.63
N PRO A 385 5.35 -12.14 -17.38
CA PRO A 385 6.54 -12.73 -16.81
C PRO A 385 7.07 -13.85 -17.71
N ALA A 386 8.40 -13.96 -17.84
CA ALA A 386 9.08 -14.97 -18.66
C ALA A 386 8.90 -14.88 -20.20
N ASP A 387 8.16 -13.90 -20.75
CA ASP A 387 8.05 -13.71 -22.20
C ASP A 387 9.17 -12.79 -22.74
N VAL A 388 10.24 -13.42 -23.24
CA VAL A 388 11.43 -12.71 -23.77
C VAL A 388 11.14 -11.98 -25.07
N ASP A 389 10.23 -12.49 -25.92
CA ASP A 389 9.94 -11.90 -27.22
C ASP A 389 9.05 -10.66 -27.09
N ALA A 390 8.03 -10.73 -26.24
CA ALA A 390 7.23 -9.57 -25.89
C ALA A 390 8.09 -8.50 -25.18
N ALA A 391 9.00 -8.91 -24.30
CA ALA A 391 9.95 -8.01 -23.66
C ALA A 391 10.88 -7.31 -24.67
N ALA A 392 11.41 -8.05 -25.65
CA ALA A 392 12.28 -7.49 -26.68
C ALA A 392 11.53 -6.48 -27.54
N LYS A 393 10.31 -6.80 -27.98
CA LYS A 393 9.46 -5.89 -28.74
C LYS A 393 9.19 -4.60 -27.96
N ALA A 394 8.78 -4.70 -26.70
CA ALA A 394 8.44 -3.55 -25.87
C ALA A 394 9.67 -2.68 -25.55
N PHE A 395 10.82 -3.28 -25.21
CA PHE A 395 12.06 -2.55 -24.98
C PHE A 395 12.51 -1.80 -26.24
N LEU A 396 12.51 -2.48 -27.38
CA LEU A 396 12.92 -1.90 -28.66
C LEU A 396 12.05 -0.71 -29.06
N GLU A 397 10.75 -0.78 -28.79
CA GLU A 397 9.83 0.34 -29.02
C GLU A 397 10.27 1.58 -28.22
N TYR A 398 10.53 1.44 -26.92
CA TYR A 398 10.94 2.57 -26.08
C TYR A 398 12.34 3.09 -26.44
N TYR A 399 13.26 2.19 -26.77
CA TYR A 399 14.60 2.54 -27.23
C TYR A 399 14.56 3.34 -28.54
N ARG A 400 13.77 2.90 -29.52
CA ARG A 400 13.59 3.61 -30.81
C ARG A 400 12.91 4.97 -30.61
N ARG A 401 11.89 5.07 -29.75
CA ARG A 401 11.25 6.35 -29.39
C ARG A 401 12.28 7.37 -28.91
N PHE A 402 13.19 6.95 -28.02
CA PHE A 402 14.28 7.81 -27.53
C PHE A 402 15.27 8.20 -28.63
N LEU A 403 15.70 7.25 -29.46
CA LEU A 403 16.69 7.50 -30.52
C LEU A 403 16.17 8.47 -31.58
N TYR A 404 14.95 8.24 -32.06
CA TYR A 404 14.34 9.03 -33.13
C TYR A 404 13.64 10.29 -32.63
N ASN A 405 13.51 10.45 -31.31
CA ASN A 405 12.85 11.58 -30.67
C ASN A 405 11.44 11.80 -31.23
N ASP A 406 10.66 10.72 -31.34
CA ASP A 406 9.35 10.77 -31.99
C ASP A 406 8.27 11.50 -31.17
N GLY A 407 8.57 11.88 -29.92
CA GLY A 407 7.69 12.68 -29.07
C GLY A 407 6.38 11.99 -28.70
N THR A 408 6.23 10.70 -28.98
CA THR A 408 4.93 10.01 -28.98
C THR A 408 4.40 9.55 -27.62
N PHE A 409 5.08 9.89 -26.52
CA PHE A 409 4.62 9.52 -25.18
C PHE A 409 3.79 10.64 -24.54
N GLU A 410 2.47 10.50 -24.63
CA GLU A 410 1.49 11.39 -24.00
C GLU A 410 0.65 10.62 -22.97
N PRO A 411 1.06 10.59 -21.69
CA PRO A 411 0.27 9.96 -20.66
C PRO A 411 -1.03 10.73 -20.43
N ALA A 412 -2.11 10.02 -20.06
CA ALA A 412 -3.39 10.62 -19.71
C ALA A 412 -3.28 11.33 -18.34
N SER A 413 -2.85 12.59 -18.36
CA SER A 413 -2.62 13.38 -17.15
C SER A 413 -3.85 13.47 -16.24
N ASP A 414 -5.06 13.59 -16.81
CA ASP A 414 -6.31 13.60 -16.04
C ASP A 414 -6.58 12.26 -15.32
N ALA A 415 -6.20 11.14 -15.95
CA ALA A 415 -6.30 9.83 -15.33
C ALA A 415 -5.24 9.63 -14.23
N ILE A 416 -4.01 10.09 -14.48
CA ILE A 416 -2.92 10.06 -13.49
C ILE A 416 -3.28 10.90 -12.27
N ALA A 417 -3.88 12.07 -12.46
CA ALA A 417 -4.29 12.97 -11.38
C ALA A 417 -5.23 12.30 -10.37
N LYS A 418 -6.02 11.29 -10.76
CA LYS A 418 -6.86 10.51 -9.84
C LYS A 418 -6.07 9.72 -8.79
N TYR A 419 -4.79 9.46 -9.04
CA TYR A 419 -3.88 8.75 -8.15
C TYR A 419 -3.00 9.69 -7.32
N ASP A 420 -3.15 11.00 -7.47
CA ASP A 420 -2.51 11.96 -6.58
C ASP A 420 -3.22 11.95 -5.22
N ARG A 421 -2.45 11.83 -4.14
CA ARG A 421 -2.98 11.73 -2.77
C ARG A 421 -3.78 12.95 -2.33
N GLN A 422 -3.46 14.15 -2.81
CA GLN A 422 -4.26 15.36 -2.56
C GLN A 422 -5.63 15.21 -3.22
N ASN A 423 -5.69 14.77 -4.47
CA ASN A 423 -6.95 14.53 -5.19
C ASN A 423 -7.77 13.39 -4.58
N ILE A 424 -7.14 12.28 -4.19
CA ILE A 424 -7.81 11.18 -3.47
C ILE A 424 -8.39 11.70 -2.14
N THR A 425 -7.67 12.59 -1.45
CA THR A 425 -8.16 13.18 -0.19
C THR A 425 -9.32 14.14 -0.42
N ARG A 426 -9.32 14.89 -1.53
CA ARG A 426 -10.47 15.71 -1.94
C ARG A 426 -11.73 14.86 -2.12
N ASP A 427 -11.60 13.73 -2.82
CA ASP A 427 -12.74 12.83 -3.09
C ASP A 427 -13.23 12.17 -1.79
N LEU A 428 -12.31 11.81 -0.88
CA LEU A 428 -12.61 11.33 0.46
C LEU A 428 -13.38 12.40 1.28
N ALA A 429 -12.93 13.66 1.23
CA ALA A 429 -13.59 14.78 1.91
C ALA A 429 -15.00 15.03 1.36
N ALA A 430 -15.17 14.99 0.03
CA ALA A 430 -16.49 15.10 -0.61
C ALA A 430 -17.43 13.95 -0.22
N LEU A 431 -16.90 12.73 0.00
CA LEU A 431 -17.68 11.64 0.57
C LEU A 431 -18.09 11.94 2.01
N LEU A 432 -17.17 12.40 2.86
CA LEU A 432 -17.48 12.78 4.24
C LEU A 432 -18.52 13.91 4.32
N ASP A 433 -18.50 14.86 3.39
CA ASP A 433 -19.49 15.94 3.32
C ASP A 433 -20.89 15.38 3.09
N ARG A 434 -21.05 14.45 2.13
CA ARG A 434 -22.32 13.76 1.87
C ARG A 434 -22.84 13.03 3.12
N LEU A 435 -21.94 12.38 3.86
CA LEU A 435 -22.29 11.64 5.08
C LEU A 435 -22.66 12.54 6.27
N THR A 436 -22.14 13.76 6.32
CA THR A 436 -22.35 14.71 7.43
C THR A 436 -23.53 15.67 7.20
N VAL A 437 -24.01 15.81 5.96
CA VAL A 437 -25.16 16.65 5.60
C VAL A 437 -26.51 15.94 5.76
N GLN A 438 -26.56 14.60 5.68
CA GLN A 438 -27.82 13.87 5.87
C GLN A 438 -28.31 13.94 7.33
N PRO A 439 -29.46 14.59 7.61
CA PRO A 439 -30.10 14.46 8.91
C PRO A 439 -30.51 13.00 9.06
N HIS A 440 -30.21 12.39 10.21
CA HIS A 440 -30.72 11.07 10.54
C HIS A 440 -32.25 11.12 10.60
N SER A 441 -32.93 10.78 9.49
CA SER A 441 -34.32 10.33 9.51
C SER A 441 -34.33 9.04 10.32
N ARG A 442 -34.93 9.15 11.51
CA ARG A 442 -34.99 8.16 12.58
C ARG A 442 -35.58 6.82 12.16
#